data_AF-A0A1C7M3S2-F1
#
_entry.id   AF-A0A1C7M3S2-F1
#
_cell.length_a   1.000
_cell.length_b   1.000
_cell.length_c   1.000
_cell.angle_alpha   90.00
_cell.angle_beta   90.00
_cell.angle_gamma   90.00
#
_symmetry.space_group_name_H-M   'P 1'
#
loop_
_entity.id
_entity.type
_entity.pdbx_description
1 polymer ?
#
loop_
_entity_poly.entity_id
_entity_poly.type
_entity_poly.pdbx_seq_one_letter_code
_entity_poly.pdbx_strand_id
1 'polypeptide(L)'
;MTNWQDPNTIIQNSLSLIKLSHVMGGIFIWEWVTTLNFELGLLSHQVEWSIAMLAYMLCRFVTMGVVVCEFVIFSVTQEVNCSAIMRMTLVFADLSFAFAPCIIVLRVIAIWNRNKIVILYVSVVYLLNFSLLIRGVIKGMDSVWDPASNSCVSTDTTNTRINGTASFLSDIVLLVVMLIGMWRVKSPGSIWKRLYHQGVIWVVIATISYVPMVTFLWLDLNSAMNQMFLTPTCVTM
;
A
#
# COMPACT_ATOMS: atom_id res chain seq x y z
N MET A 1 -29.39 15.38 -5.71
CA MET A 1 -27.93 15.15 -5.72
C MET A 1 -27.42 15.43 -4.31
N THR A 2 -26.73 14.49 -3.69
CA THR A 2 -26.09 14.68 -2.39
C THR A 2 -24.96 15.69 -2.51
N ASN A 3 -24.90 16.67 -1.60
CA ASN A 3 -23.80 17.63 -1.55
C ASN A 3 -22.67 17.04 -0.70
N TRP A 4 -21.60 16.58 -1.36
CA TRP A 4 -20.46 15.93 -0.71
C TRP A 4 -19.55 16.87 0.09
N GLN A 5 -19.73 18.18 -0.10
CA GLN A 5 -19.04 19.24 0.64
C GLN A 5 -19.88 19.81 1.79
N ASP A 6 -21.08 19.28 2.04
CA ASP A 6 -21.87 19.67 3.20
C ASP A 6 -21.18 19.23 4.50
N PRO A 7 -21.00 20.11 5.51
CA PRO A 7 -20.26 19.80 6.73
C PRO A 7 -20.78 18.56 7.48
N ASN A 8 -22.10 18.33 7.49
CA ASN A 8 -22.66 17.12 8.12
C ASN A 8 -22.21 15.84 7.41
N THR A 9 -22.13 15.88 6.08
CA THR A 9 -21.70 14.75 5.26
C THR A 9 -20.19 14.48 5.45
N ILE A 10 -19.38 15.53 5.55
CA ILE A 10 -17.94 15.41 5.83
C ILE A 10 -17.71 14.75 7.20
N ILE A 11 -18.43 15.16 8.24
CA ILE A 11 -18.33 14.57 9.59
C ILE A 11 -18.74 13.09 9.58
N GLN A 12 -19.81 12.73 8.87
CA GLN A 12 -20.21 11.33 8.75
C GLN A 12 -19.16 10.48 8.01
N ASN A 13 -18.56 11.03 6.96
CA ASN A 13 -17.51 10.36 6.19
C ASN A 13 -16.21 10.21 7.00
N SER A 14 -15.81 11.22 7.78
CA SER A 14 -14.64 11.14 8.64
C SER A 14 -14.81 10.12 9.76
N LEU A 15 -16.00 10.04 10.37
CA LEU A 15 -16.32 8.97 11.33
C LEU A 15 -16.29 7.58 10.69
N SER A 16 -16.72 7.46 9.43
CA SER A 16 -16.67 6.20 8.69
C SER A 16 -15.24 5.79 8.35
N LEU A 17 -14.39 6.74 7.94
CA LEU A 17 -12.95 6.57 7.76
C LEU A 17 -12.31 6.05 9.06
N ILE A 18 -12.52 6.73 10.18
CA ILE A 18 -11.96 6.36 11.48
C ILE A 18 -12.33 4.93 11.83
N LYS A 19 -13.62 4.57 11.74
CA LYS A 19 -14.10 3.23 12.06
C LYS A 19 -13.47 2.16 11.15
N LEU A 20 -13.41 2.43 9.84
CA LEU A 20 -12.83 1.49 8.88
C LEU A 20 -11.34 1.28 9.13
N SER A 21 -10.57 2.36 9.31
CA SER A 21 -9.13 2.29 9.61
C SER A 21 -8.86 1.58 10.93
N HIS A 22 -9.68 1.77 11.97
CA HIS A 22 -9.54 1.03 13.23
C HIS A 22 -9.81 -0.47 13.08
N VAL A 23 -10.84 -0.86 12.33
CA VAL A 23 -11.15 -2.28 12.08
C VAL A 23 -10.03 -2.93 11.26
N MET A 24 -9.60 -2.31 10.17
CA MET A 24 -8.53 -2.84 9.31
C MET A 24 -7.18 -2.85 10.03
N GLY A 25 -6.85 -1.78 10.76
CA GLY A 25 -5.65 -1.72 11.60
C GLY A 25 -5.67 -2.78 12.70
N GLY A 26 -6.81 -3.01 13.35
CA GLY A 26 -6.97 -4.07 14.34
C GLY A 26 -6.77 -5.48 13.77
N ILE A 27 -7.35 -5.76 12.60
CA ILE A 27 -7.14 -7.03 11.88
C ILE A 27 -5.66 -7.20 11.50
N PHE A 28 -5.01 -6.15 10.99
CA PHE A 28 -3.59 -6.19 10.64
C PHE A 28 -2.71 -6.42 11.86
N ILE A 29 -2.96 -5.75 12.99
CA ILE A 29 -2.22 -5.96 14.24
C ILE A 29 -2.40 -7.39 14.73
N TRP A 30 -3.61 -7.93 14.68
CA TRP A 30 -3.88 -9.34 15.02
C TRP A 30 -3.04 -10.28 14.15
N GLU A 31 -3.08 -10.09 12.83
CA GLU A 31 -2.27 -10.88 11.90
C GLU A 31 -0.77 -10.75 12.19
N TRP A 32 -0.30 -9.52 12.42
CA TRP A 32 1.08 -9.22 12.75
C TRP A 32 1.55 -9.99 13.99
N VAL A 33 0.83 -9.88 15.10
CA VAL A 33 1.16 -10.57 16.36
C VAL A 33 1.13 -12.09 16.19
N THR A 34 0.13 -12.66 15.52
CA THR A 34 0.02 -14.12 15.36
C THR A 34 1.16 -14.73 14.53
N THR A 35 1.65 -13.98 13.54
CA THR A 35 2.76 -14.42 12.68
C THR A 35 4.15 -14.06 13.20
N LEU A 36 4.25 -13.27 14.27
CA LEU A 36 5.52 -12.78 14.81
C LEU A 36 6.47 -13.92 15.20
N ASN A 37 5.93 -15.03 15.69
CA ASN A 37 6.71 -16.24 16.01
C ASN A 37 7.42 -16.82 14.77
N PHE A 38 6.76 -16.77 13.60
CA PHE A 38 7.34 -17.23 12.34
C PHE A 38 8.46 -16.29 11.89
N GLU A 39 8.25 -14.97 11.98
CA GLU A 39 9.24 -13.97 11.58
C GLU A 39 10.48 -13.96 12.49
N LEU A 40 10.29 -14.11 13.81
CA LEU A 40 11.40 -14.27 14.75
C LEU A 40 12.16 -15.59 14.49
N GLY A 41 11.46 -16.66 14.11
CA GLY A 41 12.10 -17.92 13.67
C GLY A 41 12.91 -17.74 12.38
N LEU A 42 12.44 -16.91 11.47
CA LEU A 42 13.12 -16.51 10.24
C LEU A 42 14.42 -15.73 10.53
N LEU A 43 14.36 -14.80 11.48
CA LEU A 43 15.51 -14.03 11.93
C LEU A 43 16.51 -14.91 12.68
N SER A 44 16.01 -15.93 13.40
CA SER A 44 16.78 -16.93 14.14
C SER A 44 17.31 -18.03 13.20
N HIS A 45 18.20 -17.66 12.26
CA HIS A 45 19.17 -18.48 11.51
C HIS A 45 18.75 -19.85 10.92
N GLN A 46 17.46 -20.20 10.85
CA GLN A 46 17.00 -21.51 10.38
C GLN A 46 16.59 -21.54 8.90
N VAL A 47 16.66 -20.41 8.19
CA VAL A 47 16.23 -20.30 6.78
C VAL A 47 17.24 -19.46 5.97
N GLU A 48 17.48 -19.85 4.71
CA GLU A 48 18.30 -19.08 3.77
C GLU A 48 17.68 -17.71 3.48
N TRP A 49 18.46 -16.64 3.67
CA TRP A 49 18.02 -15.27 3.46
C TRP A 49 17.80 -14.99 1.97
N SER A 50 16.55 -14.72 1.58
CA SER A 50 16.19 -14.26 0.24
C SER A 50 15.87 -12.77 0.26
N ILE A 51 16.29 -12.04 -0.78
CA ILE A 51 15.96 -10.62 -0.96
C ILE A 51 14.43 -10.39 -0.93
N ALA A 52 13.66 -11.36 -1.44
CA ALA A 52 12.19 -11.28 -1.43
C ALA A 52 11.61 -11.34 -0.01
N MET A 53 12.26 -12.10 0.88
CA MET A 53 11.86 -12.19 2.28
C MET A 53 12.17 -10.90 3.03
N LEU A 54 13.33 -10.28 2.77
CA LEU A 54 13.66 -8.98 3.35
C LEU A 54 12.68 -7.90 2.89
N ALA A 55 12.36 -7.85 1.60
CA ALA A 55 11.37 -6.91 1.06
C ALA A 55 9.98 -7.12 1.68
N TYR A 56 9.55 -8.37 1.88
CA TYR A 56 8.32 -8.69 2.58
C TYR A 56 8.30 -8.21 4.04
N MET A 57 9.36 -8.49 4.81
CA MET A 57 9.45 -8.02 6.19
C MET A 57 9.42 -6.49 6.26
N LEU A 58 10.19 -5.81 5.39
CA LEU A 58 10.21 -4.34 5.33
C LEU A 58 8.83 -3.78 4.99
N CYS A 59 8.14 -4.32 3.97
CA CYS A 59 6.77 -3.95 3.62
C CYS A 59 5.85 -4.01 4.84
N ARG A 60 5.94 -5.11 5.60
CA ARG A 60 5.12 -5.32 6.78
C ARG A 60 5.42 -4.33 7.91
N PHE A 61 6.70 -4.06 8.18
CA PHE A 61 7.10 -3.08 9.20
C PHE A 61 6.67 -1.67 8.85
N VAL A 62 6.77 -1.26 7.58
CA VAL A 62 6.31 0.08 7.17
C VAL A 62 4.79 0.19 7.19
N THR A 63 4.04 -0.86 6.82
CA THR A 63 2.57 -0.89 6.98
C THR A 63 2.15 -0.78 8.44
N MET A 64 2.88 -1.41 9.38
CA MET A 64 2.66 -1.21 10.81
C MET A 64 2.88 0.26 11.22
N GLY A 65 3.92 0.90 10.67
CA GLY A 65 4.16 2.33 10.83
C GLY A 65 2.98 3.19 10.39
N VAL A 66 2.36 2.89 9.25
CA VAL A 66 1.14 3.58 8.77
C VAL A 66 0.01 3.44 9.79
N VAL A 67 -0.31 2.22 10.22
CA VAL A 67 -1.41 1.96 11.17
C VAL A 67 -1.20 2.70 12.49
N VAL A 68 0.03 2.68 13.02
CA VAL A 68 0.36 3.41 14.26
C VAL A 68 0.20 4.91 14.07
N CYS A 69 0.70 5.48 12.97
CA CYS A 69 0.55 6.90 12.69
C CYS A 69 -0.91 7.30 12.54
N GLU A 70 -1.74 6.51 11.85
CA GLU A 70 -3.18 6.76 11.72
C GLU A 70 -3.89 6.74 13.08
N PHE A 71 -3.58 5.77 13.95
CA PHE A 71 -4.19 5.71 15.27
C PHE A 71 -3.83 6.92 16.13
N VAL A 72 -2.59 7.41 16.00
CA VAL A 72 -2.16 8.66 16.64
C VAL A 72 -2.95 9.84 16.06
N ILE A 73 -3.04 9.98 14.74
CA ILE A 73 -3.80 11.07 14.09
C ILE A 73 -5.25 11.11 14.59
N PHE A 74 -5.91 9.94 14.71
CA PHE A 74 -7.31 9.87 15.13
C PHE A 74 -7.52 10.02 16.64
N SER A 75 -6.49 9.82 17.46
CA SER A 75 -6.58 9.92 18.93
C SER A 75 -6.21 11.31 19.46
N VAL A 76 -5.59 12.17 18.64
CA VAL A 76 -5.17 13.51 19.06
C VAL A 76 -6.38 14.44 19.15
N THR A 77 -6.55 15.06 20.32
CA THR A 77 -7.58 16.08 20.58
C THR A 77 -7.02 17.48 20.83
N GLN A 78 -5.69 17.64 20.73
CA GLN A 78 -4.98 18.89 20.99
C GLN A 78 -4.15 19.30 19.77
N GLU A 79 -3.76 20.58 19.69
CA GLU A 79 -2.94 21.08 18.60
C GLU A 79 -1.61 20.33 18.49
N VAL A 80 -1.41 19.66 17.36
CA VAL A 80 -0.16 18.97 17.00
C VAL A 80 0.32 19.49 15.65
N ASN A 81 1.60 19.28 15.36
CA ASN A 81 2.16 19.54 14.04
C ASN A 81 1.61 18.54 13.01
N CYS A 82 0.41 18.81 12.47
CA CYS A 82 -0.26 18.00 11.45
C CYS A 82 0.65 17.65 10.29
N SER A 83 1.39 18.66 9.80
CA SER A 83 2.33 18.49 8.69
C SER A 83 3.37 17.42 8.97
N ALA A 84 3.91 17.33 10.19
CA ALA A 84 4.90 16.32 10.53
C ALA A 84 4.31 14.90 10.54
N ILE A 85 3.19 14.69 11.25
CA ILE A 85 2.58 13.36 11.40
C ILE A 85 2.02 12.85 10.07
N MET A 86 1.37 13.73 9.29
CA MET A 86 0.87 13.40 7.95
C MET A 86 2.00 13.06 6.98
N ARG A 87 3.10 13.81 7.00
CA ARG A 87 4.28 13.50 6.18
C ARG A 87 4.90 12.16 6.57
N MET A 88 5.01 11.86 7.86
CA MET A 88 5.47 10.54 8.33
C MET A 88 4.57 9.41 7.84
N THR A 89 3.25 9.59 7.93
CA THR A 89 2.26 8.61 7.45
C THR A 89 2.42 8.36 5.95
N LEU A 90 2.58 9.42 5.16
CA LEU A 90 2.83 9.31 3.72
C LEU A 90 4.14 8.62 3.39
N VAL A 91 5.23 8.92 4.12
CA VAL A 91 6.51 8.23 3.92
C VAL A 91 6.35 6.73 4.14
N PHE A 92 5.68 6.32 5.22
CA PHE A 92 5.45 4.90 5.48
C PHE A 92 4.53 4.24 4.44
N ALA A 93 3.49 4.94 3.98
CA ALA A 93 2.59 4.45 2.95
C ALA A 93 3.31 4.30 1.59
N ASP A 94 4.05 5.31 1.15
CA ASP A 94 4.82 5.28 -0.09
C ASP A 94 5.92 4.21 -0.05
N LEU A 95 6.54 3.96 1.11
CA LEU A 95 7.47 2.85 1.28
C LEU A 95 6.77 1.49 1.17
N SER A 96 5.57 1.34 1.74
CA SER A 96 4.76 0.11 1.59
C SER A 96 4.47 -0.15 0.12
N PHE A 97 4.01 0.89 -0.60
CA PHE A 97 3.77 0.84 -2.04
C PHE A 97 5.02 0.64 -2.89
N ALA A 98 6.22 0.91 -2.37
CA ALA A 98 7.48 0.58 -3.04
C ALA A 98 7.89 -0.88 -2.83
N PHE A 99 7.76 -1.41 -1.61
CA PHE A 99 8.20 -2.77 -1.30
C PHE A 99 7.28 -3.85 -1.89
N ALA A 100 5.97 -3.60 -1.97
CA ALA A 100 5.02 -4.55 -2.55
C ALA A 100 5.32 -4.93 -4.01
N PRO A 101 5.47 -4.00 -4.98
CA PRO A 101 5.84 -4.34 -6.36
C PRO A 101 7.25 -4.93 -6.46
N CYS A 102 8.16 -4.63 -5.54
CA CYS A 102 9.48 -5.28 -5.49
C CYS A 102 9.35 -6.79 -5.28
N ILE A 103 8.44 -7.24 -4.41
CA ILE A 103 8.16 -8.68 -4.20
C ILE A 103 7.61 -9.31 -5.48
N ILE A 104 6.71 -8.60 -6.19
CA ILE A 104 6.17 -9.06 -7.48
C ILE A 104 7.28 -9.18 -8.52
N VAL A 105 8.14 -8.17 -8.65
CA VAL A 105 9.30 -8.17 -9.55
C VAL A 105 10.19 -9.39 -9.30
N LEU A 106 10.54 -9.67 -8.05
CA LEU A 106 11.38 -10.81 -7.69
C LEU A 106 10.73 -12.15 -8.07
N ARG A 107 9.41 -12.29 -7.90
CA ARG A 107 8.66 -13.47 -8.35
C ARG A 107 8.67 -13.60 -9.87
N VAL A 108 8.49 -12.49 -10.60
CA VAL A 108 8.54 -12.49 -12.06
C VAL A 108 9.92 -12.93 -12.56
N ILE A 109 11.01 -12.43 -11.97
CA ILE A 109 12.38 -12.82 -12.31
C ILE A 109 12.59 -14.33 -12.13
N ALA A 110 12.05 -14.91 -11.06
CA ALA A 110 12.10 -16.34 -10.80
C ALA A 110 11.30 -17.16 -11.83
N ILE A 111 10.08 -16.74 -12.15
CA ILE A 111 9.20 -17.43 -13.12
C ILE A 111 9.81 -17.45 -14.53
N TRP A 112 10.41 -16.34 -14.94
CA TRP A 112 10.99 -16.19 -16.29
C TRP A 112 12.40 -16.75 -16.42
N ASN A 113 12.84 -17.58 -15.46
CA ASN A 113 14.17 -18.20 -15.43
C ASN A 113 15.31 -17.22 -15.76
N ARG A 114 15.25 -16.02 -15.17
CA ARG A 114 16.20 -14.91 -15.38
C ARG A 114 16.40 -14.46 -16.83
N ASN A 115 15.35 -14.50 -17.67
CA ASN A 115 15.42 -13.91 -19.01
C ASN A 115 15.70 -12.40 -18.95
N LYS A 116 16.87 -12.00 -19.43
CA LYS A 116 17.39 -10.61 -19.35
C LYS A 116 16.42 -9.57 -19.91
N ILE A 117 15.66 -9.88 -20.96
CA ILE A 117 14.71 -8.94 -21.57
C ILE A 117 13.57 -8.62 -20.60
N VAL A 118 13.02 -9.65 -19.95
CA VAL A 118 11.90 -9.49 -19.01
C VAL A 118 12.39 -8.82 -17.73
N ILE A 119 13.58 -9.19 -17.24
CA ILE A 119 14.21 -8.51 -16.11
C ILE A 119 14.32 -7.02 -16.40
N LEU A 120 14.92 -6.65 -17.54
CA LEU A 120 15.11 -5.25 -17.92
C LEU A 120 13.75 -4.52 -17.97
N TYR A 121 12.75 -5.10 -18.62
CA TYR A 121 11.41 -4.49 -18.73
C TYR A 121 10.78 -4.25 -17.36
N VAL A 122 10.74 -5.27 -16.51
CA VAL A 122 10.11 -5.22 -15.18
C VAL A 122 10.87 -4.29 -14.25
N SER A 123 12.20 -4.30 -14.29
CA SER A 123 13.03 -3.37 -13.51
C SER A 123 12.82 -1.93 -13.91
N VAL A 124 12.65 -1.62 -15.21
CA VAL A 124 12.35 -0.26 -15.67
C VAL A 124 10.99 0.20 -15.16
N VAL A 125 9.94 -0.63 -15.28
CA VAL A 125 8.60 -0.30 -14.78
C VAL A 125 8.63 -0.03 -13.27
N TYR A 126 9.31 -0.88 -12.51
CA TYR A 126 9.47 -0.71 -11.07
C TYR A 126 10.23 0.58 -10.71
N LEU A 127 11.38 0.84 -11.35
CA LEU A 127 12.19 2.02 -11.07
C LEU A 127 11.45 3.33 -11.42
N LEU A 128 10.65 3.34 -12.48
CA LEU A 128 9.79 4.46 -12.83
C LEU A 128 8.76 4.73 -11.73
N ASN A 129 8.07 3.69 -11.24
CA ASN A 129 7.13 3.82 -10.14
C ASN A 129 7.82 4.31 -8.86
N PHE A 130 8.94 3.68 -8.47
CA PHE A 130 9.71 4.05 -7.29
C PHE A 130 10.19 5.51 -7.33
N SER A 131 10.59 6.00 -8.49
CA SER A 131 11.00 7.40 -8.68
C SER A 131 9.84 8.39 -8.45
N LEU A 132 8.62 8.02 -8.86
CA LEU A 132 7.43 8.83 -8.63
C LEU A 132 7.03 8.86 -7.14
N LEU A 133 7.13 7.71 -6.45
CA LEU A 133 6.91 7.63 -5.01
C LEU A 133 7.90 8.53 -4.25
N ILE A 134 9.20 8.44 -4.56
CA ILE A 134 10.21 9.33 -3.96
C ILE A 134 9.90 10.80 -4.22
N ARG A 135 9.48 11.15 -5.44
CA ARG A 135 9.08 12.53 -5.77
C ARG A 135 7.89 12.99 -4.94
N GLY A 136 6.95 12.10 -4.64
CA GLY A 136 5.82 12.37 -3.74
C GLY A 136 6.30 12.71 -2.34
N VAL A 137 7.18 11.87 -1.78
CA VAL A 137 7.77 12.07 -0.46
C VAL A 137 8.54 13.39 -0.37
N ILE A 138 9.38 13.72 -1.36
CA ILE A 138 10.19 14.96 -1.37
C ILE A 138 9.31 16.21 -1.43
N LYS A 139 8.26 16.19 -2.27
CA LYS A 139 7.32 17.31 -2.33
C LYS A 139 6.49 17.43 -1.04
N GLY A 140 6.26 16.30 -0.37
CA GLY A 140 5.45 16.22 0.83
C GLY A 140 3.98 16.52 0.58
N MET A 141 3.22 16.48 1.66
CA MET A 141 1.85 16.97 1.73
C MET A 141 1.81 18.09 2.76
N ASP A 142 1.18 19.19 2.38
CA ASP A 142 0.86 20.26 3.31
C ASP A 142 -0.49 19.96 3.95
N SER A 143 -0.52 20.06 5.27
CA SER A 143 -1.72 19.89 6.07
C SER A 143 -1.73 20.92 7.17
N VAL A 144 -2.91 21.48 7.43
CA VAL A 144 -3.15 22.53 8.42
C VAL A 144 -4.10 21.97 9.47
N TRP A 145 -3.86 22.33 10.73
CA TRP A 145 -4.78 22.03 11.82
C TRP A 145 -6.02 22.91 11.71
N ASP A 146 -7.20 22.30 11.69
CA ASP A 146 -8.48 23.02 11.75
C ASP A 146 -9.02 23.01 13.19
N PRO A 147 -9.03 24.16 13.88
CA PRO A 147 -9.54 24.25 15.25
C PRO A 147 -11.07 24.07 15.34
N ALA A 148 -11.82 24.22 14.24
CA ALA A 148 -13.27 24.05 14.25
C ALA A 148 -13.68 22.57 14.32
N SER A 149 -12.90 21.68 13.68
CA SER A 149 -13.15 20.24 13.65
C SER A 149 -12.20 19.42 14.52
N ASN A 150 -11.24 20.07 15.20
CA ASN A 150 -10.16 19.42 15.97
C ASN A 150 -9.45 18.32 15.16
N SER A 151 -9.15 18.59 13.89
CA SER A 151 -8.59 17.59 12.98
C SER A 151 -7.58 18.20 12.00
N CYS A 152 -6.67 17.36 11.52
CA CYS A 152 -5.75 17.75 10.43
C CYS A 152 -6.43 17.65 9.07
N VAL A 153 -6.42 18.74 8.30
CA VAL A 153 -6.98 18.80 6.94
C VAL A 153 -5.84 18.92 5.93
N SER A 154 -5.83 18.03 4.92
CA SER A 154 -4.86 18.06 3.82
C SER A 154 -5.26 19.09 2.77
N THR A 155 -4.36 20.01 2.42
CA THR A 155 -4.63 21.09 1.45
C THR A 155 -4.21 20.77 0.02
N ASP A 156 -3.26 19.85 -0.19
CA ASP A 156 -2.85 19.40 -1.53
C ASP A 156 -2.78 17.87 -1.61
N THR A 157 -3.61 17.27 -2.47
CA THR A 157 -3.66 15.82 -2.72
C THR A 157 -3.27 15.45 -4.15
N THR A 158 -2.76 16.41 -4.93
CA THR A 158 -2.48 16.23 -6.36
C THR A 158 -1.35 15.23 -6.59
N ASN A 159 -0.29 15.31 -5.79
CA ASN A 159 0.84 14.37 -5.91
C ASN A 159 0.41 12.94 -5.50
N THR A 160 -0.42 12.82 -4.47
CA THR A 160 -0.97 11.52 -4.03
C THR A 160 -1.83 10.88 -5.11
N ARG A 161 -2.64 11.65 -5.84
CA ARG A 161 -3.41 11.17 -7.02
C ARG A 161 -2.52 10.56 -8.09
N ILE A 162 -1.50 11.31 -8.49
CA ILE A 162 -0.57 10.89 -9.55
C ILE A 162 0.18 9.63 -9.11
N ASN A 163 0.70 9.61 -7.88
CA ASN A 163 1.45 8.49 -7.34
C ASN A 163 0.58 7.24 -7.21
N GLY A 164 -0.60 7.34 -6.60
CA GLY A 164 -1.53 6.22 -6.46
C GLY A 164 -1.95 5.63 -7.80
N THR A 165 -2.20 6.47 -8.81
CA THR A 165 -2.53 6.00 -10.16
C THR A 165 -1.34 5.35 -10.85
N ALA A 166 -0.13 5.91 -10.70
CA ALA A 166 1.07 5.34 -11.28
C ALA A 166 1.41 3.97 -10.66
N SER A 167 1.25 3.82 -9.34
CA SER A 167 1.42 2.54 -8.63
C SER A 167 0.41 1.49 -9.07
N PHE A 168 -0.85 1.89 -9.19
CA PHE A 168 -1.88 0.99 -9.72
C PHE A 168 -1.55 0.47 -11.12
N LEU A 169 -1.15 1.37 -12.03
CA LEU A 169 -0.80 1.00 -13.40
C LEU A 169 0.46 0.12 -13.45
N SER A 170 1.49 0.42 -12.64
CA SER A 170 2.67 -0.44 -12.58
C SER A 170 2.32 -1.83 -12.07
N ASP A 171 1.48 -1.94 -11.04
CA ASP A 171 1.11 -3.22 -10.45
C ASP A 171 0.30 -4.07 -11.42
N ILE A 172 -0.62 -3.46 -12.19
CA ILE A 172 -1.33 -4.15 -13.28
C ILE A 172 -0.34 -4.68 -14.33
N VAL A 173 0.61 -3.86 -14.78
CA VAL A 173 1.60 -4.30 -15.78
C VAL A 173 2.44 -5.46 -15.23
N LEU A 174 2.91 -5.36 -13.99
CA LEU A 174 3.68 -6.42 -13.34
C LEU A 174 2.87 -7.71 -13.16
N LEU A 175 1.61 -7.60 -12.76
CA LEU A 175 0.67 -8.71 -12.62
C LEU A 175 0.45 -9.39 -13.98
N VAL A 176 0.23 -8.63 -15.05
CA VAL A 176 0.06 -9.18 -16.40
C VAL A 176 1.31 -9.94 -16.85
N VAL A 177 2.51 -9.38 -16.64
CA VAL A 177 3.76 -10.07 -16.98
C VAL A 177 3.95 -11.34 -16.15
N MET A 178 3.55 -11.34 -14.88
CA MET A 178 3.55 -12.52 -14.01
C MET A 178 2.62 -13.61 -14.54
N LEU A 179 1.38 -13.25 -14.91
CA LEU A 179 0.40 -14.18 -15.47
C LEU A 179 0.86 -14.76 -16.82
N ILE A 180 1.43 -13.95 -17.71
CA ILE A 180 1.95 -14.41 -18.99
C ILE A 180 3.12 -15.39 -18.79
N GLY A 181 4.06 -15.06 -17.89
CA GLY A 181 5.18 -15.94 -17.57
C GLY A 181 4.70 -17.29 -17.04
N MET A 182 3.71 -17.25 -16.17
CA MET A 182 3.09 -18.45 -15.64
C MET A 182 2.40 -19.27 -16.74
N TRP A 183 1.60 -18.65 -17.60
CA TRP A 183 0.88 -19.36 -18.67
C TRP A 183 1.84 -20.04 -19.67
N ARG A 184 3.01 -19.45 -19.91
CA ARG A 184 4.06 -20.06 -20.75
C ARG A 184 4.73 -21.25 -20.09
N VAL A 185 5.01 -21.19 -18.80
CA VAL A 185 5.60 -22.30 -18.04
C VAL A 185 4.48 -23.27 -17.67
N LYS A 186 3.90 -23.99 -18.65
CA LYS A 186 2.96 -25.10 -18.41
C LYS A 186 3.74 -26.29 -17.82
N SER A 187 4.01 -26.26 -16.51
CA SER A 187 4.61 -27.38 -15.80
C SER A 187 3.57 -28.02 -14.87
N PRO A 188 3.14 -29.27 -15.09
CA PRO A 188 2.09 -29.92 -14.30
C PRO A 188 2.54 -30.40 -12.90
N GLY A 189 3.55 -29.74 -12.30
CA GLY A 189 4.10 -30.13 -11.00
C GLY A 189 3.32 -29.59 -9.79
N SER A 190 3.41 -30.29 -8.66
CA SER A 190 2.85 -29.88 -7.35
C SER A 190 3.32 -28.48 -6.89
N ILE A 191 4.56 -28.12 -7.21
CA ILE A 191 5.16 -26.80 -6.92
C ILE A 191 4.40 -25.69 -7.65
N TRP A 192 3.97 -25.95 -8.89
CA TRP A 192 3.26 -24.99 -9.71
C TRP A 192 1.86 -24.67 -9.15
N LYS A 193 1.15 -25.69 -8.64
CA LYS A 193 -0.14 -25.51 -7.96
C LYS A 193 -0.02 -24.65 -6.71
N ARG A 194 1.07 -24.81 -5.93
CA ARG A 194 1.33 -23.99 -4.74
C ARG A 194 1.66 -22.54 -5.11
N LEU A 195 2.50 -22.32 -6.13
CA LEU A 195 2.83 -20.99 -6.65
C LEU A 195 1.59 -20.24 -7.17
N TYR A 196 0.70 -20.94 -7.89
CA TYR A 196 -0.55 -20.39 -8.41
C TYR A 196 -1.49 -19.96 -7.29
N HIS A 197 -1.79 -20.88 -6.35
CA HIS A 197 -2.81 -20.63 -5.34
C HIS A 197 -2.35 -19.66 -4.25
N GLN A 198 -1.08 -19.72 -3.82
CA GLN A 198 -0.57 -18.82 -2.76
C GLN A 198 0.03 -17.53 -3.32
N GLY A 199 0.48 -17.50 -4.58
CA GLY A 199 1.14 -16.34 -5.14
C GLY A 199 0.18 -15.42 -5.90
N VAL A 200 -0.55 -15.97 -6.87
CA VAL A 200 -1.30 -15.18 -7.85
C VAL A 200 -2.63 -14.70 -7.29
N ILE A 201 -3.36 -15.55 -6.58
CA ILE A 201 -4.67 -15.20 -6.03
C ILE A 201 -4.54 -13.97 -5.11
N TRP A 202 -3.53 -13.96 -4.24
CA TRP A 202 -3.26 -12.82 -3.35
C TRP A 202 -2.85 -11.56 -4.10
N VAL A 203 -2.01 -11.65 -5.12
CA VAL A 203 -1.60 -10.49 -5.95
C VAL A 203 -2.80 -9.92 -6.73
N VAL A 204 -3.72 -10.77 -7.21
CA VAL A 204 -4.96 -10.33 -7.84
C VAL A 204 -5.88 -9.64 -6.84
N ILE A 205 -6.05 -10.20 -5.64
CA ILE A 205 -6.85 -9.56 -4.57
C ILE A 205 -6.26 -8.20 -4.20
N ALA A 206 -4.94 -8.10 -4.03
CA ALA A 206 -4.25 -6.85 -3.75
C ALA A 206 -4.40 -5.83 -4.89
N THR A 207 -4.43 -6.27 -6.15
CA THR A 207 -4.67 -5.35 -7.29
C THR A 207 -6.12 -4.89 -7.35
N ILE A 208 -7.08 -5.73 -6.95
CA ILE A 208 -8.50 -5.36 -6.90
C ILE A 208 -8.76 -4.35 -5.77
N SER A 209 -8.07 -4.46 -4.62
CA SER A 209 -8.23 -3.50 -3.52
C SER A 209 -7.76 -2.08 -3.87
N TYR A 210 -6.86 -1.94 -4.85
CA TYR A 210 -6.46 -0.63 -5.38
C TYR A 210 -7.56 0.11 -6.15
N VAL A 211 -8.51 -0.61 -6.79
CA VAL A 211 -9.56 0.01 -7.62
C VAL A 211 -10.41 1.02 -6.82
N PRO A 212 -10.98 0.67 -5.65
CA PRO A 212 -11.69 1.65 -4.84
C PRO A 212 -10.78 2.79 -4.37
N MET A 213 -9.50 2.53 -4.05
CA MET A 213 -8.58 3.59 -3.67
C MET A 213 -8.40 4.64 -4.78
N VAL A 214 -8.04 4.21 -5.99
CA VAL A 214 -7.79 5.13 -7.10
C VAL A 214 -9.07 5.83 -7.54
N THR A 215 -10.21 5.14 -7.57
CA THR A 215 -11.49 5.74 -7.98
C THR A 215 -11.94 6.86 -7.03
N PHE A 216 -11.89 6.63 -5.72
CA PHE A 216 -12.25 7.66 -4.74
C PHE A 216 -11.28 8.84 -4.78
N LEU A 217 -9.99 8.56 -4.98
CA LEU A 217 -8.94 9.58 -5.09
C LEU A 217 -9.11 10.48 -6.33
N TRP A 218 -9.64 9.96 -7.45
CA TRP A 218 -9.95 10.73 -8.66
C TRP A 218 -11.29 11.48 -8.59
N LEU A 219 -12.29 10.90 -7.91
CA LEU A 219 -13.60 11.54 -7.73
C LEU A 219 -13.53 12.80 -6.87
N ASP A 220 -12.52 12.90 -5.99
CA ASP A 220 -12.22 14.08 -5.17
C ASP A 220 -13.43 14.69 -4.46
N LEU A 221 -14.22 13.84 -3.81
CA LEU A 221 -15.48 14.25 -3.20
C LEU A 221 -15.23 15.01 -1.90
N ASN A 222 -14.31 14.51 -1.06
CA ASN A 222 -13.79 15.18 0.13
C ASN A 222 -12.49 14.49 0.61
N SER A 223 -11.76 15.15 1.51
CA SER A 223 -10.49 14.62 2.04
C SER A 223 -10.62 13.27 2.76
N ALA A 224 -11.74 13.02 3.45
CA ALA A 224 -11.95 11.77 4.19
C ALA A 224 -12.15 10.57 3.25
N MET A 225 -12.96 10.74 2.21
CA MET A 225 -13.24 9.75 1.17
C MET A 225 -12.01 9.43 0.34
N ASN A 226 -11.18 10.43 0.03
CA ASN A 226 -9.92 10.24 -0.70
C ASN A 226 -8.93 9.34 0.07
N GLN A 227 -9.01 9.31 1.41
CA GLN A 227 -8.13 8.52 2.28
C GLN A 227 -8.78 7.21 2.77
N MET A 228 -10.08 7.02 2.55
CA MET A 228 -10.87 5.91 3.10
C MET A 228 -10.34 4.52 2.74
N PHE A 229 -9.79 4.37 1.54
CA PHE A 229 -9.27 3.11 1.04
C PHE A 229 -7.73 3.03 1.06
N LEU A 230 -7.04 4.02 1.64
CA LEU A 230 -5.59 3.98 1.77
C LEU A 230 -5.16 2.85 2.72
N THR A 231 -5.64 2.85 3.97
CA THR A 231 -5.31 1.82 4.98
C THR A 231 -5.65 0.41 4.50
N PRO A 232 -6.88 0.13 3.99
CA PRO A 232 -7.19 -1.19 3.44
C PRO A 232 -6.23 -1.63 2.34
N THR A 233 -5.83 -0.72 1.45
CA THR A 233 -4.91 -1.06 0.36
C THR A 233 -3.53 -1.41 0.90
N CYS A 234 -2.98 -0.62 1.82
CA CYS A 234 -1.69 -0.91 2.46
C CYS A 234 -1.69 -2.22 3.25
N VAL A 235 -2.81 -2.58 3.89
CA VAL A 235 -2.96 -3.84 4.64
C VAL A 235 -3.02 -5.06 3.70
N THR A 236 -3.55 -4.90 2.48
CA THR A 236 -3.64 -6.00 1.50
C THR A 236 -2.36 -6.26 0.70
N MET A 237 -1.33 -5.41 0.82
CA MET A 237 -0.06 -5.48 0.09
C MET A 237 0.96 -6.41 0.76
#